data_AF-A0AB35U5F9-F1
#
_entry.id   AF-A0AB35U5F9-F1
#
_cell.length_a   1.000
_cell.length_b   1.000
_cell.length_c   1.000
_cell.angle_alpha   90.00
_cell.angle_beta   90.00
_cell.angle_gamma   90.00
#
_symmetry.space_group_name_H-M   'P 1'
#
loop_
_entity.id
_entity.type
_entity.pdbx_description
1 polymer ?
#
loop_
_entity_poly.entity_id
_entity_poly.type
_entity_poly.pdbx_seq_one_letter_code
_entity_poly.pdbx_strand_id
1 'polypeptide(L)'
;MGNILKIVLRVGGVILALFAVLIGVTVYQNSSLKERIDNSKKVKESKMTKFEYSVGGGMRGESSTVTVSVADENSCLITETDKEYYAARKVVHEYRTEEDLLGEIEDIFRENKMQKWSEKDLRGIFVADGASESYRFSFTDTDVYFSSQYYPKKYSEKLAKIHEVIESRKKEAEQLPALKLPVGESEDQVSPSAEIYPTDGYLGLYLESYEQNELHFVIRNGRKEAFSGIGENGLNANVSEVKIIDLRSQEELPLLSPRYGYGGACAGENIGEGYVTPESWLEPGHYELRVENLACEFEIVK
;
A
#
# COMPACT_ATOMS: atom_id res chain seq x y z
N MET A 1 61.79 27.01 14.02
CA MET A 1 61.32 25.86 13.21
C MET A 1 59.91 25.34 13.57
N GLY A 2 59.37 25.57 14.79
CA GLY A 2 58.09 24.95 15.21
C GLY A 2 56.79 25.47 14.58
N ASN A 3 56.74 26.71 14.08
CA ASN A 3 55.50 27.28 13.52
C ASN A 3 55.24 26.91 12.06
N ILE A 4 56.29 26.78 11.24
CA ILE A 4 56.16 26.40 9.82
C ILE A 4 55.69 24.95 9.70
N LEU A 5 56.21 24.04 10.53
CA LEU A 5 55.80 22.63 10.53
C LEU A 5 54.32 22.44 10.92
N LYS A 6 53.81 23.24 11.88
CA LYS A 6 52.39 23.24 12.27
C LYS A 6 51.47 23.77 11.16
N ILE A 7 51.91 24.78 10.41
CA ILE A 7 51.15 25.32 9.28
C ILE A 7 51.12 24.29 8.14
N VAL A 8 52.26 23.67 7.81
CA VAL A 8 52.34 22.63 6.76
C VAL A 8 51.47 21.41 7.10
N LEU A 9 51.46 20.96 8.36
CA LEU A 9 50.59 19.86 8.80
C LEU A 9 49.10 20.22 8.76
N ARG A 10 48.72 21.44 9.13
CA ARG A 10 47.33 21.91 9.05
C ARG A 10 46.86 22.05 7.60
N VAL A 11 47.67 22.63 6.73
CA VAL A 11 47.36 22.78 5.30
C VAL A 11 47.30 21.40 4.61
N GLY A 12 48.26 20.51 4.91
CA GLY A 12 48.27 19.14 4.40
C GLY A 12 47.05 18.33 4.84
N GLY A 13 46.61 18.47 6.10
CA GLY A 13 45.41 17.82 6.62
C GLY A 13 44.12 18.31 5.96
N VAL A 14 44.00 19.63 5.70
CA VAL A 14 42.85 20.20 4.98
C VAL A 14 42.79 19.72 3.54
N ILE A 15 43.93 19.66 2.85
CA ILE A 15 44.02 19.15 1.47
C ILE A 15 43.60 17.67 1.43
N LEU A 16 44.08 16.84 2.36
CA LEU A 16 43.71 15.42 2.45
C LEU A 16 42.21 15.22 2.71
N ALA A 17 41.61 16.04 3.58
CA ALA A 17 40.17 16.00 3.84
C ALA A 17 39.35 16.38 2.59
N LEU A 18 39.78 17.40 1.84
CA LEU A 18 39.14 17.80 0.58
C LEU A 18 39.23 16.69 -0.48
N PHE A 19 40.38 16.02 -0.60
CA PHE A 19 40.53 14.87 -1.50
C PHE A 19 39.65 13.70 -1.10
N ALA A 20 39.54 13.38 0.20
CA ALA A 20 38.66 12.33 0.68
C ALA A 20 37.18 12.62 0.39
N VAL A 21 36.74 13.88 0.54
CA VAL A 21 35.39 14.31 0.17
C VAL A 21 35.15 14.19 -1.34
N LEU A 22 36.10 14.64 -2.17
CA LEU A 22 36.00 14.55 -3.63
C LEU A 22 35.93 13.10 -4.13
N ILE A 23 36.79 12.22 -3.58
CA ILE A 23 36.77 10.79 -3.89
C ILE A 23 35.46 10.17 -3.41
N GLY A 24 35.00 10.48 -2.20
CA GLY A 24 33.72 10.00 -1.67
C GLY A 24 32.53 10.40 -2.54
N VAL A 25 32.46 11.67 -2.95
CA VAL A 25 31.41 12.18 -3.86
C VAL A 25 31.47 11.49 -5.23
N THR A 26 32.66 11.29 -5.78
CA THR A 26 32.83 10.66 -7.10
C THR A 26 32.49 9.17 -7.07
N VAL A 27 32.90 8.45 -6.02
CA VAL A 27 32.56 7.04 -5.81
C VAL A 27 31.05 6.88 -5.61
N TYR A 28 30.41 7.75 -4.81
CA TYR A 28 28.96 7.75 -4.60
C TYR A 28 28.17 8.08 -5.88
N GLN A 29 28.62 9.05 -6.66
CA GLN A 29 28.01 9.37 -7.95
C GLN A 29 28.17 8.22 -8.95
N ASN A 30 29.33 7.55 -8.99
CA ASN A 30 29.55 6.40 -9.87
C ASN A 30 28.74 5.16 -9.45
N SER A 31 28.60 4.89 -8.15
CA SER A 31 27.79 3.77 -7.66
C SER A 31 26.30 3.99 -7.97
N SER A 32 25.80 5.20 -7.73
CA SER A 32 24.40 5.55 -8.06
C SER A 32 24.14 5.55 -9.58
N LEU A 33 25.09 5.98 -10.41
CA LEU A 33 24.97 5.86 -11.87
C LEU A 33 24.98 4.41 -12.34
N LYS A 34 25.83 3.55 -11.76
CA LYS A 34 25.88 2.13 -12.11
C LYS A 34 24.57 1.43 -11.76
N GLU A 35 24.04 1.67 -10.57
CA GLU A 35 22.75 1.14 -10.13
C GLU A 35 21.59 1.58 -11.05
N ARG A 36 21.57 2.85 -11.45
CA ARG A 36 20.59 3.38 -12.42
C ARG A 36 20.69 2.72 -13.79
N ILE A 37 21.90 2.49 -14.30
CA ILE A 37 22.12 1.79 -15.57
C ILE A 37 21.66 0.34 -15.48
N ASP A 38 22.01 -0.34 -14.39
CA ASP A 38 21.66 -1.75 -14.18
C ASP A 38 20.14 -1.91 -14.03
N ASN A 39 19.47 -1.04 -13.27
CA ASN A 39 17.99 -1.02 -13.17
C ASN A 39 17.34 -0.72 -14.52
N SER A 40 17.86 0.24 -15.29
CA SER A 40 17.34 0.51 -16.64
C SER A 40 17.52 -0.65 -17.61
N LYS A 41 18.52 -1.52 -17.42
CA LYS A 41 18.69 -2.74 -18.22
C LYS A 41 17.71 -3.81 -17.80
N LYS A 42 17.58 -4.08 -16.49
CA LYS A 42 16.60 -5.01 -15.94
C LYS A 42 15.19 -4.71 -16.44
N VAL A 43 14.75 -3.45 -16.33
CA VAL A 43 13.44 -3.01 -16.83
C VAL A 43 13.23 -3.34 -18.31
N LYS A 44 14.26 -3.26 -19.16
CA LYS A 44 14.14 -3.57 -20.60
C LYS A 44 13.94 -5.05 -20.89
N GLU A 45 14.40 -5.92 -20.00
CA GLU A 45 14.43 -7.37 -20.19
C GLU A 45 13.30 -8.08 -19.41
N SER A 46 12.64 -7.38 -18.48
CA SER A 46 11.59 -7.89 -17.61
C SER A 46 10.17 -7.46 -18.02
N LYS A 47 9.18 -8.33 -17.81
CA LYS A 47 7.73 -8.02 -17.93
C LYS A 47 7.24 -7.25 -16.69
N MET A 48 6.32 -6.31 -16.88
CA MET A 48 5.63 -5.63 -15.79
C MET A 48 4.69 -6.59 -15.06
N THR A 49 4.72 -6.57 -13.73
CA THR A 49 3.92 -7.45 -12.87
C THR A 49 2.88 -6.70 -12.05
N LYS A 50 3.12 -5.40 -11.79
CA LYS A 50 2.20 -4.54 -11.06
C LYS A 50 2.39 -3.07 -11.44
N PHE A 51 1.28 -2.36 -11.59
CA PHE A 51 1.23 -0.90 -11.59
C PHE A 51 0.50 -0.42 -10.32
N GLU A 52 0.95 0.70 -9.76
CA GLU A 52 0.30 1.34 -8.62
C GLU A 52 0.38 2.86 -8.78
N TYR A 53 -0.77 3.49 -8.64
CA TYR A 53 -0.94 4.93 -8.54
C TYR A 53 -1.56 5.24 -7.18
N SER A 54 -1.01 6.21 -6.46
CA SER A 54 -1.55 6.61 -5.17
C SER A 54 -1.56 8.13 -5.02
N VAL A 55 -2.62 8.67 -4.43
CA VAL A 55 -2.71 10.07 -4.00
C VAL A 55 -2.82 10.08 -2.48
N GLY A 56 -2.06 10.94 -1.80
CA GLY A 56 -2.19 11.07 -0.36
C GLY A 56 -1.38 12.22 0.24
N GLY A 57 -1.58 12.47 1.53
CA GLY A 57 -0.82 13.47 2.30
C GLY A 57 -1.31 14.91 2.14
N GLY A 58 -2.53 15.12 1.61
CA GLY A 58 -3.18 16.42 1.61
C GLY A 58 -3.77 16.79 2.98
N MET A 59 -4.27 18.02 3.13
CA MET A 59 -4.88 18.53 4.38
C MET A 59 -5.94 17.61 4.99
N ARG A 60 -6.71 16.92 4.16
CA ARG A 60 -7.77 16.03 4.62
C ARG A 60 -7.26 14.69 5.12
N GLY A 61 -5.99 14.37 4.86
CA GLY A 61 -5.33 13.12 5.23
C GLY A 61 -5.87 11.86 4.55
N GLU A 62 -6.80 12.04 3.61
CA GLU A 62 -7.32 11.01 2.72
C GLU A 62 -6.19 10.45 1.84
N SER A 63 -6.31 9.18 1.49
CA SER A 63 -5.47 8.52 0.51
C SER A 63 -6.31 7.64 -0.40
N SER A 64 -6.05 7.74 -1.69
CA SER A 64 -6.60 6.83 -2.69
C SER A 64 -5.48 6.08 -3.40
N THR A 65 -5.72 4.83 -3.76
CA THR A 65 -4.77 4.00 -4.48
C THR A 65 -5.49 3.21 -5.55
N VAL A 66 -4.92 3.17 -6.75
CA VAL A 66 -5.33 2.28 -7.84
C VAL A 66 -4.15 1.37 -8.12
N THR A 67 -4.37 0.06 -8.01
CA THR A 67 -3.38 -0.94 -8.41
C THR A 67 -3.90 -1.77 -9.57
N VAL A 68 -3.00 -2.15 -10.46
CA VAL A 68 -3.24 -3.17 -11.48
C VAL A 68 -2.19 -4.25 -11.27
N SER A 69 -2.63 -5.49 -11.09
CA SER A 69 -1.72 -6.62 -10.83
C SER A 69 -2.19 -7.88 -11.55
N VAL A 70 -1.28 -8.82 -11.75
CA VAL A 70 -1.62 -10.14 -12.28
C VAL A 70 -2.51 -10.86 -11.26
N ALA A 71 -3.71 -11.26 -11.67
CA ALA A 71 -4.63 -12.04 -10.83
C ALA A 71 -4.38 -13.54 -10.98
N ASP A 72 -4.27 -14.00 -12.23
CA ASP A 72 -3.93 -15.35 -12.64
C ASP A 72 -3.25 -15.34 -14.02
N GLU A 73 -3.05 -16.52 -14.62
CA GLU A 73 -2.38 -16.64 -15.93
C GLU A 73 -3.09 -15.91 -17.08
N ASN A 74 -4.38 -15.57 -16.95
CA ASN A 74 -5.19 -15.01 -18.04
C ASN A 74 -5.90 -13.70 -17.69
N SER A 75 -5.70 -13.16 -16.48
CA SER A 75 -6.41 -11.97 -16.03
C SER A 75 -5.58 -11.02 -15.18
N CYS A 76 -5.97 -9.74 -15.23
CA CYS A 76 -5.50 -8.70 -14.35
C CYS A 76 -6.58 -8.32 -13.34
N LEU A 77 -6.15 -7.91 -12.15
CA LEU A 77 -6.98 -7.32 -11.10
C LEU A 77 -6.71 -5.83 -11.02
N ILE A 78 -7.75 -5.03 -11.19
CA ILE A 78 -7.76 -3.60 -10.86
C ILE A 78 -8.33 -3.50 -9.44
N THR A 79 -7.54 -2.99 -8.50
CA THR A 79 -7.98 -2.73 -7.11
C THR A 79 -7.95 -1.23 -6.85
N GLU A 80 -9.11 -0.65 -6.56
CA GLU A 80 -9.28 0.72 -6.12
C GLU A 80 -9.48 0.72 -4.61
N THR A 81 -8.73 1.56 -3.92
CA THR A 81 -8.77 1.66 -2.47
C THR A 81 -8.85 3.12 -2.08
N ASP A 82 -9.88 3.45 -1.30
CA ASP A 82 -10.04 4.76 -0.69
C ASP A 82 -9.99 4.62 0.83
N LYS A 83 -9.15 5.44 1.45
CA LYS A 83 -9.01 5.49 2.91
C LYS A 83 -9.06 6.93 3.35
N GLU A 84 -10.10 7.27 4.10
CA GLU A 84 -10.18 8.57 4.73
C GLU A 84 -9.24 8.69 5.92
N TYR A 85 -8.95 9.93 6.31
CA TYR A 85 -8.06 10.20 7.42
C TYR A 85 -8.65 9.70 8.74
N TYR A 86 -7.81 8.97 9.47
CA TYR A 86 -8.16 8.21 10.66
C TYR A 86 -9.18 7.08 10.47
N ALA A 87 -9.76 6.86 9.28
CA ALA A 87 -10.71 5.77 9.09
C ALA A 87 -10.06 4.42 9.43
N ALA A 88 -10.77 3.63 10.24
CA ALA A 88 -10.37 2.28 10.58
C ALA A 88 -10.53 1.34 9.38
N ARG A 89 -11.51 1.61 8.52
CA ARG A 89 -11.79 0.84 7.31
C ARG A 89 -11.25 1.55 6.08
N LYS A 90 -10.84 0.75 5.11
CA LYS A 90 -10.63 1.20 3.74
C LYS A 90 -11.76 0.67 2.87
N VAL A 91 -12.26 1.53 2.00
CA VAL A 91 -13.20 1.14 0.95
C VAL A 91 -12.38 0.50 -0.16
N VAL A 92 -12.82 -0.68 -0.61
CA VAL A 92 -12.13 -1.42 -1.66
C VAL A 92 -13.13 -1.84 -2.73
N HIS A 93 -12.78 -1.56 -3.98
CA HIS A 93 -13.49 -2.02 -5.16
C HIS A 93 -12.52 -2.75 -6.08
N GLU A 94 -12.91 -3.93 -6.54
CA GLU A 94 -12.05 -4.78 -7.37
C GLU A 94 -12.74 -5.20 -8.66
N TYR A 95 -11.97 -5.19 -9.73
CA TYR A 95 -12.43 -5.49 -11.07
C TYR A 95 -11.48 -6.47 -11.75
N ARG A 96 -12.03 -7.55 -12.29
CA ARG A 96 -11.27 -8.52 -13.09
C ARG A 96 -11.38 -8.19 -14.57
N THR A 97 -10.25 -8.07 -15.23
CA THR A 97 -10.14 -7.78 -16.66
C THR A 97 -9.09 -8.69 -17.33
N GLU A 98 -8.94 -8.58 -18.64
CA GLU A 98 -8.01 -9.39 -19.42
C GLU A 98 -6.53 -9.11 -19.03
N GLU A 99 -5.65 -10.10 -19.25
CA GLU A 99 -4.25 -10.03 -18.83
C GLU A 99 -3.42 -8.93 -19.53
N ASP A 100 -3.87 -8.45 -20.69
CA ASP A 100 -3.10 -7.56 -21.55
C ASP A 100 -3.07 -6.09 -21.07
N LEU A 101 -3.91 -5.71 -20.10
CA LEU A 101 -3.91 -4.37 -19.50
C LEU A 101 -2.53 -3.97 -18.97
N LEU A 102 -1.83 -4.88 -18.26
CA LEU A 102 -0.46 -4.60 -17.80
C LEU A 102 0.51 -4.38 -18.97
N GLY A 103 0.30 -5.09 -20.08
CA GLY A 103 1.06 -4.90 -21.32
C GLY A 103 0.83 -3.52 -21.94
N GLU A 104 -0.42 -3.04 -21.98
CA GLU A 104 -0.73 -1.68 -22.46
C GLU A 104 -0.09 -0.59 -21.60
N ILE A 105 -0.15 -0.74 -20.26
CA ILE A 105 0.51 0.17 -19.32
C ILE A 105 2.03 0.14 -19.53
N GLU A 106 2.60 -1.06 -19.70
CA GLU A 106 4.01 -1.26 -19.99
C GLU A 106 4.45 -0.58 -21.29
N ASP A 107 3.65 -0.68 -22.35
CA ASP A 107 3.92 -0.03 -23.62
C ASP A 107 3.96 1.50 -23.48
N ILE A 108 2.98 2.09 -22.79
CA ILE A 108 2.97 3.53 -22.48
C ILE A 108 4.22 3.92 -21.68
N PHE A 109 4.57 3.12 -20.67
CA PHE A 109 5.76 3.34 -19.83
C PHE A 109 7.05 3.34 -20.68
N ARG A 110 7.20 2.34 -21.56
CA ARG A 110 8.39 2.16 -22.42
C ARG A 110 8.49 3.24 -23.49
N GLU A 111 7.39 3.53 -24.19
CA GLU A 111 7.30 4.58 -25.22
C GLU A 111 7.76 5.93 -24.65
N ASN A 112 7.34 6.23 -23.42
CA ASN A 112 7.61 7.50 -22.75
C ASN A 112 8.93 7.56 -21.99
N LYS A 113 9.70 6.46 -22.02
CA LYS A 113 11.00 6.32 -21.33
C LYS A 113 10.89 6.68 -19.84
N MET A 114 9.83 6.20 -19.19
CA MET A 114 9.50 6.52 -17.79
C MET A 114 10.49 5.96 -16.77
N GLN A 115 11.29 4.95 -17.13
CA GLN A 115 12.36 4.39 -16.29
C GLN A 115 13.41 5.41 -15.84
N LYS A 116 13.52 6.56 -16.54
CA LYS A 116 14.46 7.64 -16.18
C LYS A 116 13.80 8.79 -15.44
N TRP A 117 12.51 8.69 -15.09
CA TRP A 117 11.78 9.82 -14.52
C TRP A 117 12.05 10.00 -13.03
N SER A 118 12.41 8.93 -12.31
CA SER A 118 12.90 9.00 -10.93
C SER A 118 14.18 9.84 -10.79
N GLU A 119 14.96 9.97 -11.86
CA GLU A 119 16.18 10.79 -11.90
C GLU A 119 15.89 12.27 -12.16
N LYS A 120 14.67 12.59 -12.60
CA LYS A 120 14.30 13.96 -12.95
C LYS A 120 13.88 14.68 -11.69
N ASP A 121 14.33 15.92 -11.55
CA ASP A 121 13.81 16.78 -10.50
C ASP A 121 12.40 17.24 -10.86
N LEU A 122 11.42 16.42 -10.50
CA LEU A 122 10.00 16.72 -10.65
C LEU A 122 9.46 17.51 -9.45
N ARG A 123 10.28 17.70 -8.41
CA ARG A 123 9.94 18.34 -7.13
C ARG A 123 10.06 19.87 -7.15
N GLY A 124 10.09 20.47 -8.34
CA GLY A 124 10.32 21.92 -8.50
C GLY A 124 9.22 22.82 -7.92
N ILE A 125 8.09 22.24 -7.51
CA ILE A 125 6.99 22.93 -6.84
C ILE A 125 6.67 22.17 -5.56
N PHE A 126 6.75 22.87 -4.43
CA PHE A 126 6.25 22.40 -3.14
C PHE A 126 4.97 23.16 -2.81
N VAL A 127 3.90 22.42 -2.59
CA VAL A 127 2.61 22.93 -2.12
C VAL A 127 2.47 22.48 -0.67
N ALA A 128 2.50 23.43 0.27
CA ALA A 128 2.22 23.13 1.67
C ALA A 128 0.85 22.47 1.79
N ASP A 129 0.79 21.35 2.52
CA ASP A 129 -0.40 20.52 2.70
C ASP A 129 -1.07 20.01 1.40
N GLY A 130 -0.33 20.05 0.27
CA GLY A 130 -0.76 19.48 -0.99
C GLY A 130 -0.59 17.96 -1.01
N ALA A 131 -1.59 17.25 -1.54
CA ALA A 131 -1.46 15.82 -1.79
C ALA A 131 -0.32 15.56 -2.77
N SER A 132 0.41 14.46 -2.55
CA SER A 132 1.39 13.95 -3.50
C SER A 132 0.77 12.83 -4.31
N GLU A 133 0.98 12.88 -5.62
CA GLU A 133 0.73 11.77 -6.52
C GLU A 133 1.99 10.92 -6.61
N SER A 134 1.85 9.60 -6.50
CA SER A 134 2.95 8.65 -6.62
C SER A 134 2.61 7.56 -7.60
N TYR A 135 3.62 7.10 -8.34
CA TYR A 135 3.50 6.06 -9.34
C TYR A 135 4.61 5.03 -9.11
N ARG A 136 4.24 3.75 -9.08
CA ARG A 136 5.14 2.62 -9.00
C ARG A 136 4.85 1.64 -10.15
N PHE A 137 5.90 1.30 -10.88
CA PHE A 137 5.88 0.30 -11.95
C PHE A 137 6.80 -0.84 -11.49
N SER A 138 6.20 -1.99 -11.19
CA SER A 138 6.90 -3.14 -10.67
C SER A 138 7.13 -4.15 -11.79
N PHE A 139 8.35 -4.63 -11.88
CA PHE A 139 8.78 -5.67 -12.82
C PHE A 139 9.35 -6.84 -12.03
N THR A 140 9.52 -7.99 -12.67
CA THR A 140 10.02 -9.22 -12.02
C THR A 140 11.26 -9.01 -11.15
N ASP A 141 12.20 -8.13 -11.55
CA ASP A 141 13.52 -7.98 -10.90
C ASP A 141 13.81 -6.57 -10.37
N THR A 142 12.88 -5.63 -10.50
CA THR A 142 13.08 -4.22 -10.15
C THR A 142 11.79 -3.42 -10.19
N ASP A 143 11.77 -2.30 -9.46
CA ASP A 143 10.68 -1.33 -9.52
C ASP A 143 11.19 0.03 -10.02
N VAL A 144 10.29 0.80 -10.62
CA VAL A 144 10.48 2.23 -10.91
C VAL A 144 9.43 3.01 -10.15
N TYR A 145 9.88 3.86 -9.24
CA TYR A 145 9.02 4.70 -8.41
C TYR A 145 9.36 6.18 -8.61
N PHE A 146 8.32 7.01 -8.69
CA PHE A 146 8.45 8.45 -8.63
C PHE A 146 7.20 9.08 -8.01
N SER A 147 7.39 10.20 -7.31
CA SER A 147 6.33 10.92 -6.62
C SER A 147 6.53 12.43 -6.76
N SER A 148 5.44 13.17 -6.88
CA SER A 148 5.43 14.63 -6.90
C SER A 148 4.06 15.16 -6.52
N GLN A 149 4.02 16.34 -5.90
CA GLN A 149 2.79 17.12 -5.74
C GLN A 149 2.35 17.79 -7.04
N TYR A 150 3.25 17.87 -8.02
CA TYR A 150 2.95 18.47 -9.31
C TYR A 150 3.77 17.82 -10.43
N TYR A 151 3.08 17.37 -11.48
CA TYR A 151 3.70 16.95 -12.74
C TYR A 151 3.50 18.02 -13.81
N PRO A 152 4.59 18.58 -14.38
CA PRO A 152 4.48 19.47 -15.54
C PRO A 152 3.68 18.84 -16.68
N LYS A 153 2.94 19.65 -17.44
CA LYS A 153 2.05 19.21 -18.54
C LYS A 153 2.61 18.09 -19.43
N LYS A 154 3.87 18.21 -19.84
CA LYS A 154 4.56 17.19 -20.68
C LYS A 154 4.66 15.79 -20.06
N TYR A 155 4.52 15.67 -18.74
CA TYR A 155 4.51 14.43 -17.98
C TYR A 155 3.07 14.02 -17.63
N SER A 156 2.26 14.96 -17.13
CA SER A 156 0.87 14.65 -16.74
C SER A 156 0.03 14.17 -17.92
N GLU A 157 0.22 14.69 -19.14
CA GLU A 157 -0.46 14.17 -20.34
C GLU A 157 -0.13 12.71 -20.65
N LYS A 158 1.05 12.23 -20.23
CA LYS A 158 1.47 10.84 -20.45
C LYS A 158 0.96 9.91 -19.35
N LEU A 159 0.86 10.42 -18.12
CA LEU A 159 0.25 9.72 -17.00
C LEU A 159 -1.27 9.60 -17.22
N ALA A 160 -1.92 10.64 -17.77
CA ALA A 160 -3.33 10.62 -18.14
C ALA A 160 -3.68 9.46 -19.08
N LYS A 161 -2.81 9.12 -20.04
CA LYS A 161 -3.02 7.96 -20.92
C LYS A 161 -3.11 6.63 -20.16
N ILE A 162 -2.34 6.47 -19.08
CA ILE A 162 -2.40 5.26 -18.24
C ILE A 162 -3.76 5.20 -17.55
N HIS A 163 -4.20 6.32 -16.96
CA HIS A 163 -5.52 6.43 -16.33
C HIS A 163 -6.65 6.16 -17.31
N GLU A 164 -6.58 6.71 -18.54
CA GLU A 164 -7.58 6.48 -19.59
C GLU A 164 -7.71 5.00 -19.96
N VAL A 165 -6.59 4.28 -20.10
CA VAL A 165 -6.59 2.84 -20.40
C VAL A 165 -7.22 2.04 -19.25
N ILE A 166 -6.84 2.33 -18.00
CA ILE A 166 -7.39 1.66 -16.82
C ILE A 166 -8.91 1.89 -16.74
N GLU A 167 -9.36 3.14 -16.86
CA GLU A 167 -10.78 3.50 -16.81
C GLU A 167 -11.57 2.88 -17.96
N SER A 168 -10.97 2.76 -19.15
CA SER A 168 -11.60 2.10 -20.29
C SER A 168 -11.79 0.60 -20.02
N ARG A 169 -10.75 -0.09 -19.55
CA ARG A 169 -10.80 -1.52 -19.23
C ARG A 169 -11.74 -1.80 -18.05
N LYS A 170 -11.78 -0.93 -17.04
CA LYS A 170 -12.68 -1.04 -15.87
C LYS A 170 -14.17 -1.07 -16.27
N LYS A 171 -14.58 -0.29 -17.27
CA LYS A 171 -15.99 -0.23 -17.73
C LYS A 171 -16.52 -1.56 -18.28
N GLU A 172 -15.63 -2.39 -18.81
CA GLU A 172 -15.95 -3.70 -19.39
C GLU A 172 -15.58 -4.86 -18.46
N ALA A 173 -14.90 -4.56 -17.35
CA ALA A 173 -14.43 -5.54 -16.39
C ALA A 173 -15.55 -6.14 -15.54
N GLU A 174 -15.31 -7.35 -15.04
CA GLU A 174 -16.18 -7.98 -14.04
C GLU A 174 -15.94 -7.32 -12.68
N GLN A 175 -16.95 -6.64 -12.14
CA GLN A 175 -16.93 -6.17 -10.75
C GLN A 175 -17.01 -7.37 -9.79
N LEU A 176 -16.00 -7.48 -8.94
CA LEU A 176 -15.88 -8.54 -7.94
C LEU A 176 -16.60 -8.16 -6.64
N PRO A 177 -16.96 -9.17 -5.81
CA PRO A 177 -17.63 -8.92 -4.54
C PRO A 177 -16.80 -8.05 -3.59
N ALA A 178 -17.46 -7.15 -2.87
CA ALA A 178 -16.85 -6.18 -1.96
C ALA A 178 -17.52 -6.19 -0.59
N LEU A 179 -16.81 -5.71 0.43
CA LEU A 179 -17.38 -5.50 1.77
C LEU A 179 -18.43 -4.40 1.73
N LYS A 180 -19.63 -4.67 2.26
CA LYS A 180 -20.67 -3.65 2.39
C LYS A 180 -20.26 -2.60 3.42
N LEU A 181 -20.36 -1.34 3.02
CA LEU A 181 -20.18 -0.21 3.93
C LEU A 181 -21.41 -0.05 4.84
N PRO A 182 -21.24 0.32 6.12
CA PRO A 182 -22.36 0.63 7.00
C PRO A 182 -23.27 1.69 6.36
N VAL A 183 -24.59 1.44 6.34
CA VAL A 183 -25.57 2.39 5.77
C VAL A 183 -25.65 3.62 6.69
N GLY A 184 -25.19 4.78 6.20
CA GLY A 184 -25.20 6.05 6.94
C GLY A 184 -23.98 6.95 6.69
N GLU A 185 -22.93 6.42 6.08
CA GLU A 185 -21.71 7.17 5.72
C GLU A 185 -21.84 7.65 4.26
N SER A 186 -22.38 8.85 4.06
CA SER A 186 -22.11 9.59 2.82
C SER A 186 -20.64 10.03 2.83
N GLU A 187 -20.00 10.16 1.66
CA GLU A 187 -18.66 10.76 1.46
C GLU A 187 -18.47 12.12 2.19
N ASP A 188 -19.56 12.80 2.54
CA ASP A 188 -19.56 14.09 3.25
C ASP A 188 -19.85 14.00 4.77
N GLN A 189 -20.03 12.81 5.36
CA GLN A 189 -20.42 12.62 6.77
C GLN A 189 -19.58 11.62 7.55
N VAL A 190 -18.36 11.33 7.13
CA VAL A 190 -17.41 10.75 8.07
C VAL A 190 -16.95 11.86 9.01
N SER A 191 -17.61 11.93 10.15
CA SER A 191 -17.04 12.61 11.29
C SER A 191 -15.73 11.89 11.62
N PRO A 192 -14.57 12.56 11.72
CA PRO A 192 -13.25 11.93 11.95
C PRO A 192 -13.08 11.23 13.32
N SER A 193 -14.17 10.80 13.96
CA SER A 193 -14.18 10.38 15.36
C SER A 193 -15.19 9.28 15.74
N ALA A 194 -15.95 8.71 14.79
CA ALA A 194 -16.78 7.52 15.03
C ALA A 194 -16.39 6.52 13.94
N GLU A 195 -15.55 5.50 14.13
CA GLU A 195 -15.50 4.47 15.17
C GLU A 195 -14.04 3.97 15.40
N ILE A 196 -13.12 4.87 15.76
CA ILE A 196 -11.68 4.51 15.79
C ILE A 196 -11.23 3.97 17.15
N TYR A 197 -12.06 4.13 18.18
CA TYR A 197 -11.77 3.67 19.53
C TYR A 197 -12.96 2.85 20.01
N PRO A 198 -12.75 1.65 20.57
CA PRO A 198 -13.75 1.04 21.43
C PRO A 198 -13.86 1.95 22.67
N THR A 199 -14.68 2.99 22.56
CA THR A 199 -14.99 3.90 23.67
C THR A 199 -15.90 3.21 24.70
N ASP A 200 -16.34 2.00 24.39
CA ASP A 200 -17.15 1.14 25.23
C ASP A 200 -16.35 0.40 26.31
N GLY A 201 -15.01 0.35 26.22
CA GLY A 201 -14.16 -0.34 27.18
C GLY A 201 -14.05 -1.86 26.95
N TYR A 202 -14.32 -2.35 25.74
CA TYR A 202 -14.26 -3.80 25.44
C TYR A 202 -13.18 -4.16 24.42
N LEU A 203 -12.76 -5.42 24.47
CA LEU A 203 -11.94 -6.05 23.44
C LEU A 203 -12.86 -6.36 22.26
N GLY A 204 -12.53 -5.89 21.06
CA GLY A 204 -13.35 -6.08 19.88
C GLY A 204 -12.54 -6.57 18.68
N LEU A 205 -13.22 -7.32 17.81
CA LEU A 205 -12.76 -7.72 16.49
C LEU A 205 -13.42 -6.82 15.45
N TYR A 206 -12.60 -6.22 14.59
CA TYR A 206 -13.06 -5.25 13.60
C TYR A 206 -12.52 -5.63 12.22
N LEU A 207 -13.38 -5.60 11.22
CA LEU A 207 -12.96 -5.72 9.83
C LEU A 207 -12.35 -4.40 9.35
N GLU A 208 -11.22 -4.49 8.67
CA GLU A 208 -10.55 -3.37 8.02
C GLU A 208 -10.89 -3.31 6.53
N SER A 209 -10.90 -4.46 5.85
CA SER A 209 -11.19 -4.55 4.41
C SER A 209 -11.39 -5.98 3.92
N TYR A 210 -11.93 -6.09 2.72
CA TYR A 210 -11.88 -7.29 1.89
C TYR A 210 -11.27 -6.91 0.53
N GLU A 211 -10.10 -7.47 0.22
CA GLU A 211 -9.36 -7.17 -1.02
C GLU A 211 -8.56 -8.40 -1.46
N GLN A 212 -8.39 -8.63 -2.75
CA GLN A 212 -7.56 -9.70 -3.30
C GLN A 212 -7.91 -11.10 -2.74
N ASN A 213 -9.19 -11.34 -2.45
CA ASN A 213 -9.68 -12.54 -1.76
C ASN A 213 -9.09 -12.74 -0.34
N GLU A 214 -8.68 -11.67 0.33
CA GLU A 214 -8.21 -11.64 1.71
C GLU A 214 -9.14 -10.75 2.54
N LEU A 215 -9.63 -11.30 3.66
CA LEU A 215 -10.40 -10.54 4.65
C LEU A 215 -9.46 -10.08 5.75
N HIS A 216 -9.22 -8.77 5.82
CA HIS A 216 -8.33 -8.14 6.79
C HIS A 216 -9.11 -7.68 8.02
N PHE A 217 -8.53 -7.90 9.20
CA PHE A 217 -9.13 -7.56 10.48
C PHE A 217 -8.09 -7.12 11.50
N VAL A 218 -8.58 -6.42 12.51
CA VAL A 218 -7.80 -5.93 13.66
C VAL A 218 -8.53 -6.26 14.96
N ILE A 219 -7.76 -6.58 15.99
CA ILE A 219 -8.23 -6.79 17.37
C ILE A 219 -7.76 -5.60 18.20
N ARG A 220 -8.71 -4.86 18.78
CA ARG A 220 -8.43 -3.63 19.54
C ARG A 220 -8.87 -3.73 20.99
N ASN A 221 -8.05 -3.19 21.89
CA ASN A 221 -8.37 -3.01 23.30
C ASN A 221 -9.08 -1.67 23.53
N GLY A 222 -10.35 -1.70 23.91
CA GLY A 222 -11.06 -0.50 24.40
C GLY A 222 -10.68 -0.09 25.81
N ARG A 223 -9.96 -0.95 26.55
CA ARG A 223 -9.68 -0.72 27.98
C ARG A 223 -8.42 0.12 28.16
N LYS A 224 -8.45 0.98 29.18
CA LYS A 224 -7.27 1.69 29.67
C LYS A 224 -6.24 0.74 30.27
N GLU A 225 -6.69 -0.37 30.86
CA GLU A 225 -5.81 -1.41 31.38
C GLU A 225 -5.38 -2.38 30.27
N ALA A 226 -4.13 -2.84 30.37
CA ALA A 226 -3.64 -3.94 29.54
C ALA A 226 -4.50 -5.20 29.76
N PHE A 227 -4.87 -5.87 28.69
CA PHE A 227 -5.69 -7.08 28.75
C PHE A 227 -4.90 -8.25 29.36
N SER A 228 -5.25 -8.65 30.59
CA SER A 228 -4.62 -9.79 31.28
C SER A 228 -5.01 -11.12 30.61
N GLY A 229 -4.15 -11.65 29.75
CA GLY A 229 -4.41 -12.85 28.94
C GLY A 229 -3.67 -12.82 27.61
N ILE A 230 -3.28 -11.61 27.19
CA ILE A 230 -2.35 -11.34 26.10
C ILE A 230 -1.01 -11.10 26.81
N GLY A 231 -0.04 -12.01 26.64
CA GLY A 231 1.26 -11.88 27.31
C GLY A 231 1.99 -10.60 26.88
N GLU A 232 3.16 -10.30 27.46
CA GLU A 232 4.03 -9.17 27.04
C GLU A 232 4.41 -9.20 25.54
N ASN A 233 4.05 -10.28 24.83
CA ASN A 233 4.28 -10.51 23.40
C ASN A 233 3.02 -10.37 22.51
N GLY A 234 1.92 -9.76 22.98
CA GLY A 234 0.68 -9.66 22.20
C GLY A 234 -0.13 -10.96 22.16
N LEU A 235 -1.19 -11.02 21.35
CA LEU A 235 -1.89 -12.28 21.04
C LEU A 235 -0.81 -13.26 20.60
N ASN A 236 -0.70 -14.42 21.27
CA ASN A 236 0.28 -15.42 20.88
C ASN A 236 0.10 -15.68 19.38
N ALA A 237 1.20 -15.78 18.63
CA ALA A 237 1.25 -16.08 17.19
C ALA A 237 0.58 -17.43 16.78
N ASN A 238 -0.15 -18.06 17.71
CA ASN A 238 -0.96 -19.24 17.58
C ASN A 238 -2.44 -18.89 17.86
N VAL A 239 -3.01 -17.93 17.13
CA VAL A 239 -4.48 -17.86 17.01
C VAL A 239 -4.90 -19.16 16.34
N SER A 240 -5.33 -20.14 17.13
CA SER A 240 -5.54 -21.51 16.67
C SER A 240 -6.86 -21.70 15.92
N GLU A 241 -7.80 -20.75 16.03
CA GLU A 241 -9.12 -20.86 15.42
C GLU A 241 -9.57 -19.54 14.82
N VAL A 242 -9.56 -19.48 13.49
CA VAL A 242 -10.27 -18.46 12.71
C VAL A 242 -11.15 -19.11 11.68
N LYS A 243 -12.37 -18.59 11.60
CA LYS A 243 -13.46 -19.17 10.86
C LYS A 243 -14.25 -18.06 10.20
N ILE A 244 -14.70 -18.32 8.99
CA ILE A 244 -15.76 -17.54 8.36
C ILE A 244 -16.97 -18.46 8.28
N ILE A 245 -18.10 -18.00 8.80
CA ILE A 245 -19.36 -18.75 8.80
C ILE A 245 -20.33 -18.04 7.85
N ASP A 246 -20.88 -18.77 6.87
CA ASP A 246 -22.01 -18.25 6.09
C ASP A 246 -23.26 -18.34 6.97
N LEU A 247 -23.85 -17.19 7.28
CA LEU A 247 -24.99 -17.14 8.20
C LEU A 247 -26.29 -17.71 7.58
N ARG A 248 -26.35 -17.90 6.26
CA ARG A 248 -27.50 -18.53 5.58
C ARG A 248 -27.46 -20.05 5.72
N SER A 249 -26.31 -20.67 5.48
CA SER A 249 -26.15 -22.13 5.58
C SER A 249 -25.74 -22.60 6.97
N GLN A 250 -25.22 -21.69 7.81
CA GLN A 250 -24.55 -21.99 9.08
C GLN A 250 -23.31 -22.89 8.91
N GLU A 251 -22.71 -22.89 7.71
CA GLU A 251 -21.52 -23.68 7.40
C GLU A 251 -20.25 -22.83 7.51
N GLU A 252 -19.19 -23.47 8.00
CA GLU A 252 -17.84 -22.91 8.01
C GLU A 252 -17.25 -23.00 6.61
N LEU A 253 -16.76 -21.87 6.08
CA LEU A 253 -16.13 -21.82 4.78
C LEU A 253 -14.69 -22.36 4.84
N PRO A 254 -14.23 -23.09 3.82
CA PRO A 254 -12.87 -23.56 3.76
C PRO A 254 -11.89 -22.40 3.51
N LEU A 255 -10.74 -22.43 4.18
CA LEU A 255 -9.73 -21.37 4.21
C LEU A 255 -8.36 -21.91 3.74
N LEU A 256 -7.66 -21.17 2.88
CA LEU A 256 -6.37 -21.59 2.31
C LEU A 256 -5.21 -21.46 3.30
N SER A 257 -5.18 -20.40 4.11
CA SER A 257 -4.22 -20.18 5.19
C SER A 257 -4.58 -18.93 5.96
N PRO A 258 -4.92 -19.00 7.26
CA PRO A 258 -4.97 -17.81 8.08
C PRO A 258 -3.53 -17.34 8.39
N ARG A 259 -3.25 -16.04 8.20
CA ARG A 259 -1.96 -15.44 8.58
C ARG A 259 -2.18 -14.32 9.59
N TYR A 260 -1.49 -14.45 10.72
CA TYR A 260 -1.50 -13.47 11.80
C TYR A 260 -0.16 -12.75 11.86
N GLY A 261 -0.23 -11.43 11.91
CA GLY A 261 0.89 -10.57 12.22
C GLY A 261 0.72 -9.99 13.62
N TYR A 262 1.82 -9.78 14.33
CA TYR A 262 1.78 -8.83 15.43
C TYR A 262 1.64 -7.43 14.83
N GLY A 263 0.55 -6.73 15.16
CA GLY A 263 0.40 -5.33 14.81
C GLY A 263 1.49 -4.53 15.52
N GLY A 264 2.42 -3.96 14.76
CA GLY A 264 3.46 -3.11 15.31
C GLY A 264 2.83 -1.99 16.15
N ALA A 265 3.44 -1.70 17.31
CA ALA A 265 2.95 -0.82 18.37
C ALA A 265 2.81 0.68 17.98
N CYS A 266 2.05 0.98 16.93
CA CYS A 266 1.75 2.34 16.48
C CYS A 266 0.38 2.82 16.99
N ALA A 267 0.05 2.46 18.23
CA ALA A 267 -0.92 3.07 19.16
C ALA A 267 -1.13 2.01 20.25
N GLY A 268 -1.02 2.36 21.53
CA GLY A 268 -1.04 1.40 22.67
C GLY A 268 -2.35 0.62 22.89
N GLU A 269 -3.19 0.47 21.86
CA GLU A 269 -4.54 -0.07 21.86
C GLU A 269 -4.78 -1.14 20.77
N ASN A 270 -3.90 -1.25 19.76
CA ASN A 270 -3.93 -2.37 18.80
C ASN A 270 -3.19 -3.57 19.43
N ILE A 271 -3.86 -4.71 19.52
CA ILE A 271 -3.29 -5.92 20.14
C ILE A 271 -2.96 -7.01 19.13
N GLY A 272 -3.47 -6.89 17.90
CA GLY A 272 -3.21 -7.85 16.82
C GLY A 272 -3.93 -7.45 15.54
N GLU A 273 -3.32 -7.78 14.41
CA GLU A 273 -3.88 -7.61 13.07
C GLU A 273 -3.64 -8.88 12.26
N GLY A 274 -4.50 -9.14 11.30
CA GLY A 274 -4.37 -10.35 10.52
C GLY A 274 -5.26 -10.34 9.30
N TYR A 275 -5.12 -11.41 8.54
CA TYR A 275 -5.98 -11.65 7.40
C TYR A 275 -6.24 -13.14 7.24
N VAL A 276 -7.35 -13.44 6.59
CA VAL A 276 -7.76 -14.79 6.27
C VAL A 276 -8.18 -14.86 4.80
N THR A 277 -7.70 -15.89 4.12
CA THR A 277 -7.96 -16.13 2.69
C THR A 277 -8.92 -17.31 2.53
N PRO A 278 -10.17 -17.08 2.09
CA PRO A 278 -11.08 -18.16 1.70
C PRO A 278 -10.56 -18.92 0.46
N GLU A 279 -10.96 -20.18 0.26
CA GLU A 279 -10.60 -20.95 -0.94
C GLU A 279 -11.13 -20.34 -2.25
N SER A 280 -12.19 -19.56 -2.17
CA SER A 280 -12.78 -18.83 -3.30
C SER A 280 -13.30 -17.48 -2.83
N TRP A 281 -13.43 -16.54 -3.76
CA TRP A 281 -14.08 -15.26 -3.50
C TRP A 281 -15.41 -15.46 -2.77
N LEU A 282 -15.64 -14.68 -1.72
CA LEU A 282 -16.90 -14.68 -0.99
C LEU A 282 -18.02 -14.22 -1.93
N GLU A 283 -19.08 -15.02 -2.00
CA GLU A 283 -20.29 -14.64 -2.73
C GLU A 283 -21.07 -13.56 -1.97
N PRO A 284 -21.92 -12.76 -2.64
CA PRO A 284 -22.79 -11.82 -1.96
C PRO A 284 -23.67 -12.51 -0.89
N GLY A 285 -23.61 -12.01 0.35
CA GLY A 285 -24.13 -12.72 1.51
C GLY A 285 -23.82 -12.09 2.85
N HIS A 286 -24.35 -12.69 3.92
CA HIS A 286 -24.07 -12.30 5.30
C HIS A 286 -23.21 -13.36 5.96
N TYR A 287 -22.15 -12.93 6.62
CA TYR A 287 -21.10 -13.77 7.17
C TYR A 287 -20.75 -13.35 8.59
N GLU A 288 -20.14 -14.27 9.33
CA GLU A 288 -19.52 -13.98 10.63
C GLU A 288 -18.06 -14.40 10.60
N LEU A 289 -17.16 -13.47 10.90
CA LEU A 289 -15.76 -13.75 11.17
C LEU A 289 -15.63 -14.08 12.65
N ARG A 290 -15.09 -15.25 12.99
CA ARG A 290 -14.72 -15.61 14.35
C ARG A 290 -13.21 -15.68 14.49
N VAL A 291 -12.70 -15.08 15.57
CA VAL A 291 -11.31 -15.15 15.98
C VAL A 291 -11.25 -15.45 17.46
N GLU A 292 -10.86 -16.68 17.79
CA GLU A 292 -10.96 -17.22 19.16
C GLU A 292 -12.39 -17.09 19.73
N ASN A 293 -12.56 -16.25 20.76
CA ASN A 293 -13.83 -15.95 21.41
C ASN A 293 -14.47 -14.64 20.92
N LEU A 294 -13.87 -13.99 19.92
CA LEU A 294 -14.39 -12.77 19.31
C LEU A 294 -15.13 -13.11 18.02
N ALA A 295 -16.17 -12.34 17.72
CA ALA A 295 -16.93 -12.47 16.50
C ALA A 295 -17.30 -11.09 15.95
N CYS A 296 -17.40 -11.00 14.63
CA CYS A 296 -17.85 -9.81 13.92
C CYS A 296 -18.68 -10.24 12.70
N GLU A 297 -19.93 -9.77 12.62
CA GLU A 297 -20.79 -9.99 11.45
C GLU A 297 -20.47 -8.98 10.35
N PHE A 298 -20.60 -9.41 9.11
CA PHE A 298 -20.39 -8.57 7.93
C PHE A 298 -21.19 -9.02 6.72
N GLU A 299 -21.28 -8.15 5.72
CA GLU A 299 -22.03 -8.41 4.50
C GLU A 299 -21.11 -8.19 3.29
N ILE A 300 -21.17 -9.09 2.33
CA ILE A 300 -20.53 -8.98 1.02
C ILE A 300 -21.61 -8.61 0.00
N VAL A 301 -21.31 -7.60 -0.81
CA VAL A 301 -22.17 -7.08 -1.88
C VAL A 301 -21.46 -7.18 -3.22
N LYS A 302 -22.21 -7.00 -4.31
CA LYS A 302 -21.65 -6.87 -5.66
C LYS A 302 -21.53 -5.40 -6.02
#